data_AF-A0A535JAZ2-F1
#
_entry.id   AF-A0A535JAZ2-F1
#
_cell.length_a   1.000
_cell.length_b   1.000
_cell.length_c   1.000
_cell.angle_alpha   90.00
_cell.angle_beta   90.00
_cell.angle_gamma   90.00
#
_symmetry.space_group_name_H-M   'P 1'
#
loop_
_entity.id
_entity.type
_entity.pdbx_description
1 polymer ?
#
loop_
_entity_poly.entity_id
_entity_poly.type
_entity_poly.pdbx_seq_one_letter_code
_entity_poly.pdbx_strand_id
1 'polypeptide(L)'
;MRRFTRAVMVVALAISAVLASQSVAYAGGPSVSGGGVVDGPLGTTSQLGFNASPSGGQFLCVMAGRSGGFPFGPWASVQQMHVAGPVDAGSLSFSGGVASFSGTATIHVVGKTASGEVMTATVTNVPYTSRQTAGGVGAATHRLEVILPDIGPMAFPSDGRAPLRSGRITIRE
;
A
#
# COMPACT_ATOMS: atom_id res chain seq x y z
N MET A 1 -4.29 -39.95 -51.66
CA MET A 1 -3.86 -39.82 -50.24
C MET A 1 -2.79 -38.76 -49.97
N ARG A 2 -1.71 -38.60 -50.77
CA ARG A 2 -0.60 -37.67 -50.46
C ARG A 2 -0.93 -36.16 -50.42
N ARG A 3 -2.01 -35.70 -51.05
CA ARG A 3 -2.41 -34.27 -51.06
C ARG A 3 -3.16 -33.82 -49.80
N PHE A 4 -3.87 -34.74 -49.14
CA PHE A 4 -4.61 -34.46 -47.90
C PHE A 4 -3.66 -34.20 -46.72
N THR A 5 -2.55 -34.91 -46.66
CA THR A 5 -1.55 -34.78 -45.58
C THR A 5 -0.83 -33.43 -45.59
N ARG A 6 -0.61 -32.84 -46.76
CA ARG A 6 0.04 -31.51 -46.89
C ARG A 6 -0.86 -30.37 -46.43
N ALA A 7 -2.16 -30.43 -46.73
CA ALA A 7 -3.11 -29.39 -46.31
C ALA A 7 -3.26 -29.36 -44.79
N VAL A 8 -3.34 -30.52 -44.14
CA VAL A 8 -3.43 -30.62 -42.67
C VAL A 8 -2.16 -30.07 -41.99
N MET A 9 -0.98 -30.33 -42.57
CA MET A 9 0.28 -29.84 -42.02
C MET A 9 0.42 -28.31 -42.10
N VAL A 10 -0.06 -27.69 -43.19
CA VAL A 10 -0.02 -26.22 -43.35
C VAL A 10 -0.98 -25.53 -42.39
N VAL A 11 -2.18 -26.09 -42.19
CA VAL A 11 -3.16 -25.56 -41.22
C VAL A 11 -2.62 -25.70 -39.80
N ALA A 12 -2.01 -26.84 -39.44
CA ALA A 12 -1.39 -27.01 -38.13
C ALA A 12 -0.26 -26.01 -37.87
N LEU A 13 0.60 -25.75 -38.87
CA LEU A 13 1.70 -24.78 -38.75
C LEU A 13 1.18 -23.34 -38.59
N ALA A 14 0.11 -22.98 -39.29
CA ALA A 14 -0.52 -21.67 -39.19
C ALA A 14 -1.17 -21.45 -37.81
N ILE A 15 -1.83 -22.47 -37.25
CA ILE A 15 -2.43 -22.40 -35.91
C ILE A 15 -1.33 -22.27 -34.84
N SER A 16 -0.22 -23.01 -34.97
CA SER A 16 0.91 -22.87 -34.05
C SER A 16 1.57 -21.48 -34.12
N ALA A 17 1.63 -20.86 -35.30
CA ALA A 17 2.15 -19.50 -35.44
C ALA A 17 1.23 -18.44 -34.80
N VAL A 18 -0.10 -18.61 -34.90
CA VAL A 18 -1.10 -17.74 -34.26
C VAL A 18 -1.14 -17.91 -32.73
N LEU A 19 -0.87 -19.11 -32.22
CA LEU A 19 -0.75 -19.34 -30.77
C LEU A 19 0.58 -18.81 -30.21
N ALA A 20 1.69 -18.93 -30.96
CA ALA A 20 2.99 -18.40 -30.53
C ALA A 20 3.02 -16.86 -30.48
N SER A 21 2.25 -16.19 -31.33
CA SER A 21 2.15 -14.72 -31.37
C SER A 21 1.28 -14.10 -30.27
N GLN A 22 0.59 -14.92 -29.47
CA GLN A 22 -0.14 -14.47 -28.27
C GLN A 22 0.72 -14.44 -27.00
N SER A 23 2.00 -14.75 -27.12
CA SER A 23 3.00 -14.55 -26.07
C SER A 23 3.43 -13.08 -25.99
N VAL A 24 2.48 -12.15 -26.08
CA VAL A 24 2.76 -10.76 -25.72
C VAL A 24 2.96 -10.79 -24.22
N ALA A 25 4.22 -10.67 -23.81
CA ALA A 25 4.60 -10.48 -22.42
C ALA A 25 3.63 -9.47 -21.82
N TYR A 26 2.85 -9.89 -20.83
CA TYR A 26 2.07 -9.00 -20.00
C TYR A 26 3.08 -8.15 -19.25
N ALA A 27 3.57 -7.10 -19.89
CA ALA A 27 4.34 -6.05 -19.27
C ALA A 27 3.46 -5.56 -18.14
N GLY A 28 3.81 -5.92 -16.91
CA GLY A 28 3.02 -5.57 -15.74
C GLY A 28 2.82 -4.07 -15.76
N GLY A 29 1.57 -3.64 -15.86
CA GLY A 29 1.23 -2.22 -15.92
C GLY A 29 1.72 -1.47 -14.68
N PRO A 30 1.51 -0.14 -14.66
CA PRO A 30 1.97 0.70 -13.58
C PRO A 30 1.55 0.14 -12.22
N SER A 31 2.49 0.02 -11.29
CA SER A 31 2.23 -0.54 -9.97
C SER A 31 3.24 -0.06 -8.95
N VAL A 32 2.77 0.07 -7.71
CA VAL A 32 3.63 0.30 -6.55
C VAL A 32 3.30 -0.76 -5.51
N SER A 33 4.34 -1.41 -5.00
CA SER A 33 4.19 -2.43 -3.97
C SER A 33 5.36 -2.39 -3.03
N GLY A 34 5.12 -2.70 -1.78
CA GLY A 34 6.18 -2.74 -0.81
C GLY A 34 5.67 -2.80 0.61
N GLY A 35 6.64 -2.72 1.50
CA GLY A 35 6.37 -2.82 2.92
C GLY A 35 7.64 -3.06 3.71
N GLY A 36 7.46 -3.13 5.02
CA GLY A 36 8.52 -3.29 5.99
C GLY A 36 8.26 -2.50 7.25
N VAL A 37 9.34 -2.16 7.95
CA VAL A 37 9.27 -1.37 9.18
C VAL A 37 9.58 0.08 8.88
N VAL A 38 8.72 0.98 9.33
CA VAL A 38 8.93 2.43 9.23
C VAL A 38 9.62 2.98 10.48
N ASP A 39 9.30 2.45 11.67
CA ASP A 39 9.91 2.92 12.92
C ASP A 39 9.87 1.87 14.07
N GLY A 40 10.91 1.83 14.91
CA GLY A 40 11.06 1.00 16.13
C GLY A 40 11.73 -0.40 15.98
N PRO A 41 11.69 -1.25 17.04
CA PRO A 41 12.04 -2.71 17.01
C PRO A 41 10.89 -3.67 16.62
N LEU A 42 11.17 -4.71 15.81
CA LEU A 42 10.19 -5.70 15.29
C LEU A 42 9.25 -6.26 16.37
N GLY A 43 7.94 -6.32 16.08
CA GLY A 43 6.90 -6.74 17.04
C GLY A 43 6.40 -5.61 17.95
N THR A 44 7.06 -4.45 17.93
CA THR A 44 6.65 -3.21 18.61
C THR A 44 6.70 -1.98 17.70
N THR A 45 6.86 -2.23 16.39
CA THR A 45 7.16 -1.30 15.31
C THR A 45 5.98 -0.90 14.47
N SER A 46 6.07 0.29 13.90
CA SER A 46 5.22 0.68 12.78
C SER A 46 5.53 -0.18 11.54
N GLN A 47 4.54 -0.92 11.05
CA GLN A 47 4.63 -1.78 9.88
C GLN A 47 3.84 -1.20 8.72
N LEU A 48 4.37 -1.41 7.52
CA LEU A 48 3.76 -0.98 6.28
C LEU A 48 3.66 -2.19 5.35
N GLY A 49 2.54 -2.32 4.65
CA GLY A 49 2.35 -3.28 3.57
C GLY A 49 1.31 -2.77 2.60
N PHE A 50 1.63 -2.78 1.31
CA PHE A 50 0.68 -2.37 0.28
C PHE A 50 1.02 -2.93 -1.09
N ASN A 51 -0.01 -2.97 -1.93
CA ASN A 51 0.09 -3.07 -3.37
C ASN A 51 -0.97 -2.15 -3.98
N ALA A 52 -0.61 -1.43 -5.04
CA ALA A 52 -1.53 -0.58 -5.79
C ALA A 52 -1.20 -0.68 -7.27
N SER A 53 -2.25 -0.71 -8.09
CA SER A 53 -2.21 -0.63 -9.55
C SER A 53 -3.41 0.21 -10.04
N PRO A 54 -3.53 0.50 -11.33
CA PRO A 54 -4.71 1.16 -11.88
C PRO A 54 -6.03 0.44 -11.56
N SER A 55 -6.01 -0.89 -11.35
CA SER A 55 -7.18 -1.68 -10.97
C SER A 55 -7.48 -1.67 -9.46
N GLY A 56 -6.74 -0.90 -8.66
CA GLY A 56 -6.83 -0.85 -7.20
C GLY A 56 -5.77 -1.70 -6.51
N GLY A 57 -6.07 -2.16 -5.29
CA GLY A 57 -5.10 -2.89 -4.47
C GLY A 57 -5.46 -2.92 -3.00
N GLN A 58 -4.47 -3.12 -2.14
CA GLN A 58 -4.66 -3.21 -0.69
C GLN A 58 -3.60 -2.39 0.05
N PHE A 59 -4.00 -1.85 1.19
CA PHE A 59 -3.17 -1.05 2.06
C PHE A 59 -3.32 -1.49 3.50
N LEU A 60 -2.18 -1.62 4.19
CA LEU A 60 -2.08 -1.83 5.63
C LEU A 60 -0.95 -0.95 6.17
N CYS A 61 -1.29 -0.12 7.16
CA CYS A 61 -0.32 0.58 7.98
C CYS A 61 -0.66 0.32 9.44
N VAL A 62 0.26 -0.32 10.14
CA VAL A 62 0.24 -0.45 11.60
C VAL A 62 1.18 0.61 12.14
N MET A 63 0.69 1.49 12.98
CA MET A 63 1.50 2.47 13.71
C MET A 63 1.53 2.03 15.17
N ALA A 64 2.71 1.66 15.66
CA ALA A 64 2.91 1.32 17.07
C ALA A 64 3.50 2.54 17.77
N GLY A 65 2.70 3.20 18.61
CA GLY A 65 2.99 4.50 19.23
C GLY A 65 4.06 4.49 20.33
N ARG A 66 5.12 3.67 20.21
CA ARG A 66 6.21 3.61 21.21
C ARG A 66 7.20 4.76 21.16
N SER A 67 7.08 5.69 20.21
CA SER A 67 7.87 6.93 20.17
C SER A 67 7.28 8.09 20.99
N GLY A 68 6.25 7.84 21.80
CA GLY A 68 5.68 8.83 22.73
C GLY A 68 4.16 8.96 22.70
N GLY A 69 3.45 8.09 21.96
CA GLY A 69 2.05 8.31 21.61
C GLY A 69 1.87 9.57 20.75
N PHE A 70 0.72 9.68 20.09
CA PHE A 70 0.28 10.95 19.52
C PHE A 70 -1.13 11.24 20.02
N PRO A 71 -1.49 12.51 20.20
CA PRO A 71 -2.85 12.87 20.57
C PRO A 71 -3.79 12.44 19.46
N PHE A 72 -4.85 11.75 19.86
CA PHE A 72 -5.93 11.31 19.01
C PHE A 72 -7.15 11.41 19.92
N GLY A 73 -8.24 12.06 19.47
CA GLY A 73 -9.52 12.13 20.21
C GLY A 73 -9.41 12.26 21.74
N PRO A 74 -10.19 11.50 22.54
CA PRO A 74 -10.14 11.52 24.01
C PRO A 74 -8.92 10.78 24.61
N TRP A 75 -7.99 10.29 23.79
CA TRP A 75 -6.86 9.49 24.25
C TRP A 75 -5.68 10.39 24.61
N ALA A 76 -5.14 10.18 25.81
CA ALA A 76 -3.90 10.82 26.24
C ALA A 76 -2.67 10.24 25.51
N SER A 77 -2.72 8.97 25.13
CA SER A 77 -1.72 8.36 24.25
C SER A 77 -2.30 7.23 23.39
N VAL A 78 -2.02 7.24 22.08
CA VAL A 78 -2.28 6.09 21.21
C VAL A 78 -1.13 5.09 21.33
N GLN A 79 -1.44 3.86 21.71
CA GLN A 79 -0.49 2.75 21.81
C GLN A 79 -0.31 2.06 20.45
N GLN A 80 -1.41 1.91 19.71
CA GLN A 80 -1.40 1.28 18.40
C GLN A 80 -2.56 1.81 17.55
N MET A 81 -2.30 2.04 16.27
CA MET A 81 -3.30 2.38 15.27
C MET A 81 -3.10 1.50 14.05
N HIS A 82 -4.15 0.82 13.60
CA HIS A 82 -4.18 0.07 12.35
C HIS A 82 -5.03 0.83 11.35
N VAL A 83 -4.48 1.12 10.19
CA VAL A 83 -5.19 1.70 9.05
C VAL A 83 -5.13 0.67 7.93
N ALA A 84 -6.27 0.07 7.60
CA ALA A 84 -6.35 -0.98 6.61
C ALA A 84 -7.53 -0.74 5.66
N GLY A 85 -7.32 -0.92 4.37
CA GLY A 85 -8.39 -0.75 3.39
C GLY A 85 -7.95 -1.01 1.95
N PRO A 86 -8.92 -1.10 1.04
CA PRO A 86 -8.65 -1.16 -0.39
C PRO A 86 -8.04 0.14 -0.90
N VAL A 87 -7.22 0.01 -1.93
CA VAL A 87 -6.80 1.12 -2.78
C VAL A 87 -7.85 1.31 -3.88
N ASP A 88 -8.33 2.54 -4.07
CA ASP A 88 -9.33 2.87 -5.08
C ASP A 88 -8.75 2.70 -6.49
N ALA A 89 -9.53 2.11 -7.39
CA ALA A 89 -9.16 2.00 -8.80
C ALA A 89 -8.93 3.38 -9.42
N GLY A 90 -7.88 3.52 -10.23
CA GLY A 90 -7.50 4.78 -10.86
C GLY A 90 -6.85 5.83 -9.94
N SER A 91 -6.71 5.57 -8.63
CA SER A 91 -6.09 6.52 -7.69
C SER A 91 -4.56 6.56 -7.75
N LEU A 92 -3.94 5.52 -8.32
CA LEU A 92 -2.49 5.43 -8.44
C LEU A 92 -1.96 6.51 -9.39
N SER A 93 -1.01 7.29 -8.92
CA SER A 93 -0.32 8.33 -9.68
C SER A 93 1.18 8.36 -9.36
N PHE A 94 1.97 8.80 -10.33
CA PHE A 94 3.42 8.96 -10.21
C PHE A 94 3.80 10.39 -10.56
N SER A 95 4.58 11.04 -9.69
CA SER A 95 5.08 12.39 -9.94
C SER A 95 6.40 12.62 -9.23
N GLY A 96 7.43 13.04 -9.96
CA GLY A 96 8.75 13.35 -9.38
C GLY A 96 9.39 12.19 -8.62
N GLY A 97 9.21 10.94 -9.09
CA GLY A 97 9.72 9.73 -8.42
C GLY A 97 8.94 9.32 -7.16
N VAL A 98 7.76 9.92 -6.94
CA VAL A 98 6.86 9.61 -5.83
C VAL A 98 5.64 8.89 -6.38
N ALA A 99 5.36 7.71 -5.85
CA ALA A 99 4.07 7.03 -6.04
C ALA A 99 3.07 7.54 -5.00
N SER A 100 1.84 7.76 -5.42
CA SER A 100 0.73 8.17 -4.57
C SER A 100 -0.51 7.36 -4.93
N PHE A 101 -1.26 6.91 -3.92
CA PHE A 101 -2.57 6.28 -4.10
C PHE A 101 -3.49 6.64 -2.94
N SER A 102 -4.80 6.45 -3.14
CA SER A 102 -5.82 6.75 -2.13
C SER A 102 -6.84 5.63 -2.01
N GLY A 103 -7.61 5.67 -0.94
CA GLY A 103 -8.65 4.70 -0.68
C GLY A 103 -9.49 5.11 0.52
N THR A 104 -10.32 4.16 0.95
CA THR A 104 -11.11 4.27 2.17
C THR A 104 -10.70 3.15 3.13
N ALA A 105 -10.29 3.51 4.33
CA ALA A 105 -9.79 2.58 5.34
C ALA A 105 -10.74 2.40 6.53
N THR A 106 -10.58 1.28 7.20
CA THR A 106 -10.99 1.11 8.60
C THR A 106 -9.78 1.39 9.48
N ILE A 107 -9.99 2.23 10.50
CA ILE A 107 -9.00 2.59 11.49
C ILE A 107 -9.37 1.95 12.82
N HIS A 108 -8.51 1.07 13.32
CA HIS A 108 -8.62 0.55 14.69
C HIS A 108 -7.55 1.21 15.55
N VAL A 109 -7.94 1.72 16.72
CA VAL A 109 -7.04 2.40 17.64
C VAL A 109 -7.13 1.76 19.00
N VAL A 110 -5.98 1.53 19.61
CA VAL A 110 -5.82 1.15 21.01
C VAL A 110 -4.99 2.23 21.68
N GLY A 111 -5.50 2.82 22.75
CA GLY A 111 -4.88 3.92 23.45
C GLY A 111 -5.11 3.86 24.96
N LYS A 112 -4.61 4.88 25.66
CA LYS A 112 -4.88 5.10 27.07
C LYS A 112 -5.50 6.48 27.30
N THR A 113 -6.44 6.57 28.23
CA THR A 113 -6.96 7.85 28.74
C THR A 113 -5.94 8.52 29.67
N ALA A 114 -6.25 9.76 30.09
CA ALA A 114 -5.44 10.46 31.09
C ALA A 114 -5.40 9.73 32.46
N SER A 115 -6.44 8.95 32.80
CA SER A 115 -6.46 8.11 34.01
C SER A 115 -5.71 6.78 33.84
N GLY A 116 -5.18 6.49 32.66
CA GLY A 116 -4.43 5.28 32.35
C GLY A 116 -5.29 4.08 31.91
N GLU A 117 -6.61 4.26 31.79
CA GLU A 117 -7.53 3.24 31.29
C GLU A 117 -7.26 2.93 29.82
N VAL A 118 -7.23 1.65 29.46
CA VAL A 118 -7.08 1.22 28.07
C VAL A 118 -8.43 1.36 27.36
N MET A 119 -8.43 2.10 26.25
CA MET A 119 -9.60 2.26 25.40
C MET A 119 -9.30 1.78 23.99
N THR A 120 -10.33 1.30 23.32
CA THR A 120 -10.28 0.94 21.90
C THR A 120 -11.35 1.69 21.13
N ALA A 121 -11.06 2.05 19.87
CA ALA A 121 -12.04 2.58 18.95
C ALA A 121 -11.84 2.01 17.55
N THR A 122 -12.94 1.96 16.82
CA THR A 122 -12.95 1.60 15.40
C THR A 122 -13.69 2.69 14.65
N VAL A 123 -13.04 3.27 13.65
CA VAL A 123 -13.63 4.25 12.74
C VAL A 123 -13.59 3.66 11.35
N THR A 124 -14.75 3.52 10.73
CA THR A 124 -14.88 2.99 9.36
C THR A 124 -15.02 4.14 8.38
N ASN A 125 -14.85 3.84 7.09
CA ASN A 125 -15.05 4.79 6.00
C ASN A 125 -14.14 6.03 6.08
N VAL A 126 -12.89 5.86 6.51
CA VAL A 126 -11.93 6.96 6.64
C VAL A 126 -11.16 7.14 5.33
N PRO A 127 -11.28 8.28 4.63
CA PRO A 127 -10.47 8.56 3.47
C PRO A 127 -8.99 8.63 3.85
N TYR A 128 -8.13 8.02 3.02
CA TYR A 128 -6.69 8.08 3.20
C TYR A 128 -5.96 8.33 1.89
N THR A 129 -4.77 8.92 2.00
CA THR A 129 -3.79 9.05 0.92
C THR A 129 -2.45 8.52 1.42
N SER A 130 -1.76 7.73 0.59
CA SER A 130 -0.43 7.24 0.90
C SER A 130 0.56 7.62 -0.19
N ARG A 131 1.73 8.12 0.22
CA ARG A 131 2.79 8.61 -0.67
C ARG A 131 4.10 7.91 -0.34
N GLN A 132 4.79 7.38 -1.35
CA GLN A 132 6.05 6.66 -1.14
C GLN A 132 7.10 6.94 -2.22
N THR A 133 8.37 6.78 -1.84
CA THR A 133 9.50 6.71 -2.79
C THR A 133 10.02 5.28 -2.88
N ALA A 134 10.54 4.89 -4.05
CA ALA A 134 11.16 3.59 -4.25
C ALA A 134 12.50 3.47 -3.49
N GLY A 135 12.88 2.25 -3.14
CA GLY A 135 14.16 1.96 -2.49
C GLY A 135 14.08 0.87 -1.44
N GLY A 136 15.22 0.58 -0.82
CA GLY A 136 15.32 -0.28 0.36
C GLY A 136 15.40 0.54 1.65
N VAL A 137 16.03 -0.05 2.67
CA VAL A 137 16.33 0.59 3.96
C VAL A 137 16.99 1.95 3.78
N GLY A 138 16.49 2.96 4.49
CA GLY A 138 17.00 4.33 4.48
C GLY A 138 16.66 5.16 3.23
N ALA A 139 16.33 4.53 2.11
CA ALA A 139 16.07 5.21 0.83
C ALA A 139 14.58 5.29 0.47
N ALA A 140 13.84 4.20 0.68
CA ALA A 140 12.39 4.22 0.53
C ALA A 140 11.79 5.02 1.69
N THR A 141 10.87 5.92 1.37
CA THR A 141 10.17 6.75 2.36
C THR A 141 8.66 6.58 2.23
N HIS A 142 7.94 6.79 3.32
CA HIS A 142 6.48 6.66 3.38
C HIS A 142 5.85 7.78 4.20
N ARG A 143 4.67 8.23 3.75
CA ARG A 143 3.74 9.05 4.53
C ARG A 143 2.32 8.55 4.31
N LEU A 144 1.56 8.52 5.40
CA LEU A 144 0.11 8.27 5.41
C LEU A 144 -0.61 9.55 5.84
N GLU A 145 -1.64 9.91 5.11
CA GLU A 145 -2.57 10.99 5.45
C GLU A 145 -3.97 10.39 5.58
N VAL A 146 -4.71 10.75 6.63
CA VAL A 146 -6.09 10.29 6.87
C VAL A 146 -6.98 11.48 7.22
N ILE A 147 -8.26 11.42 6.88
CA ILE A 147 -9.24 12.45 7.25
C ILE A 147 -10.27 11.84 8.19
N LEU A 148 -10.12 12.07 9.49
CA LEU A 148 -11.04 11.52 10.47
C LEU A 148 -12.32 12.36 10.58
N PRO A 149 -13.48 11.72 10.78
CA PRO A 149 -14.67 12.39 11.27
C PRO A 149 -14.37 13.16 12.57
N ASP A 150 -14.91 14.37 12.70
CA ASP A 150 -14.87 15.22 13.90
C ASP A 150 -13.49 15.72 14.37
N ILE A 151 -12.39 15.20 13.81
CA ILE A 151 -11.02 15.62 14.12
C ILE A 151 -10.37 16.34 12.92
N GLY A 152 -10.63 15.87 11.70
CA GLY A 152 -10.07 16.45 10.47
C GLY A 152 -8.81 15.74 9.96
N PRO A 153 -8.00 16.40 9.12
CA PRO A 153 -6.86 15.79 8.46
C PRO A 153 -5.70 15.55 9.43
N MET A 154 -5.07 14.38 9.31
CA MET A 154 -3.88 14.01 10.06
C MET A 154 -2.85 13.35 9.15
N ALA A 155 -1.57 13.50 9.49
CA ALA A 155 -0.45 12.96 8.72
C ALA A 155 0.54 12.20 9.60
N PHE A 156 1.07 11.10 9.07
CA PHE A 156 1.98 10.18 9.74
C PHE A 156 3.19 9.87 8.84
N PRO A 157 4.40 10.33 9.20
CA PRO A 157 4.68 11.28 10.29
C PRO A 157 4.16 12.69 9.96
N SER A 158 4.05 13.54 10.99
CA SER A 158 3.49 14.91 10.85
C SER A 158 4.40 15.86 10.06
N ASP A 159 5.71 15.63 10.10
CA ASP A 159 6.78 16.49 9.58
C ASP A 159 7.30 16.08 8.19
N GLY A 160 6.75 15.06 7.55
CA GLY A 160 7.12 14.68 6.19
C GLY A 160 6.94 13.20 5.88
N ARG A 161 7.94 12.59 5.24
CA ARG A 161 7.99 11.14 4.97
C ARG A 161 9.07 10.50 5.82
N ALA A 162 8.74 9.38 6.46
CA ALA A 162 9.71 8.60 7.23
C ALA A 162 10.41 7.56 6.34
N PRO A 163 11.74 7.38 6.45
CA PRO A 163 12.45 6.32 5.75
C PRO A 163 12.13 4.95 6.35
N LEU A 164 12.18 3.90 5.51
CA LEU A 164 12.08 2.52 5.98
C LEU A 164 13.32 2.13 6.81
N ARG A 165 13.10 1.49 7.95
CA ARG A 165 14.12 0.81 8.76
C ARG A 165 14.41 -0.60 8.27
N SER A 166 13.43 -1.25 7.65
CA SER A 166 13.57 -2.55 6.99
C SER A 166 12.60 -2.66 5.82
N GLY A 167 12.85 -3.61 4.90
CA GLY A 167 11.98 -3.87 3.75
C GLY A 167 12.35 -3.07 2.51
N ARG A 168 11.40 -2.97 1.57
CA ARG A 168 11.60 -2.39 0.24
C ARG A 168 10.28 -1.89 -0.35
N ILE A 169 10.37 -0.81 -1.10
CA ILE A 169 9.29 -0.30 -1.97
C ILE A 169 9.77 -0.35 -3.42
N THR A 170 8.95 -0.93 -4.27
CA THR A 170 9.17 -1.04 -5.71
C THR A 170 8.09 -0.24 -6.44
N ILE A 171 8.53 0.62 -7.33
CA ILE A 171 7.70 1.39 -8.26
C ILE A 171 7.97 0.84 -9.66
N ARG A 172 6.91 0.55 -10.41
CA ARG A 172 6.92 0.23 -11.83
C ARG A 172 5.99 1.22 -12.51
N GLU A 173 6.53 2.01 -13.43
CA GLU A 173 5.80 3.01 -14.19
C GLU A 173 5.48 2.50 -15.60
#